data_AF-A0A1W2A7L8-F1
#
_entry.id   AF-A0A1W2A7L8-F1
#
_cell.length_a   1.000
_cell.length_b   1.000
_cell.length_c   1.000
_cell.angle_alpha   90.00
_cell.angle_beta   90.00
_cell.angle_gamma   90.00
#
_symmetry.space_group_name_H-M   'P 1'
#
loop_
_entity.id
_entity.type
_entity.pdbx_description
1 polymer ?
#
loop_
_entity_poly.entity_id
_entity_poly.type
_entity_poly.pdbx_seq_one_letter_code
_entity_poly.pdbx_strand_id
1 'polypeptide(L)'
;MTEDRDPEIRTDDPAHYRFLALIKRVAGGIYVDDTQYVLGVAKRTAERWLGGKPVPDPVIERLERDAPLVEAFGRDLHDVVKRHRDAGLSEHYMRLRMRQYAKTLSETAPKDGE
;
A
#
# COMPACT_ATOMS: atom_id res chain seq x y z
N MET A 1 8.77 -32.99 17.40
CA MET A 1 9.42 -31.67 17.40
C MET A 1 9.94 -31.43 16.00
N THR A 2 9.12 -30.85 15.12
CA THR A 2 9.56 -30.44 13.78
C THR A 2 10.29 -29.12 13.94
N GLU A 3 11.58 -29.08 13.59
CA GLU A 3 12.36 -27.86 13.48
C GLU A 3 11.64 -26.92 12.50
N ASP A 4 11.01 -25.87 13.04
CA ASP A 4 10.45 -24.76 12.27
C ASP A 4 11.64 -23.89 11.80
N ARG A 5 12.43 -24.43 10.86
CA ARG A 5 13.51 -23.70 10.21
C ARG A 5 12.88 -22.63 9.35
N ASP A 6 12.79 -21.44 9.91
CA ASP A 6 12.31 -20.25 9.22
C ASP A 6 13.16 -20.06 7.94
N PRO A 7 12.59 -20.22 6.72
CA PRO A 7 13.36 -20.31 5.47
C PRO A 7 14.32 -19.13 5.32
N GLU A 8 15.58 -19.36 4.94
CA GLU A 8 16.61 -18.32 4.94
C GLU A 8 16.15 -16.99 4.31
N ILE A 9 16.59 -15.88 4.90
CA ILE A 9 16.38 -14.54 4.35
C ILE A 9 17.13 -14.45 3.03
N ARG A 10 16.43 -14.18 1.91
CA ARG A 10 17.02 -14.06 0.58
C ARG A 10 16.79 -12.65 0.05
N THR A 11 17.62 -11.71 0.49
CA THR A 11 17.57 -10.31 0.02
C THR A 11 17.99 -10.14 -1.43
N ASP A 12 18.68 -11.14 -2.00
CA ASP A 12 19.22 -11.11 -3.37
C ASP A 12 18.32 -11.84 -4.37
N ASP A 13 17.12 -12.25 -3.95
CA ASP A 13 16.13 -12.90 -4.81
C ASP A 13 15.43 -11.88 -5.72
N PRO A 14 15.43 -12.05 -7.06
CA PRO A 14 14.67 -11.21 -7.98
C PRO A 14 13.18 -11.06 -7.61
N ALA A 15 12.56 -12.09 -7.04
CA ALA A 15 11.17 -12.04 -6.58
C ALA A 15 11.00 -11.08 -5.39
N HIS A 16 11.99 -11.01 -4.50
CA HIS A 16 11.98 -10.07 -3.39
C HIS A 16 12.12 -8.63 -3.87
N TYR A 17 13.02 -8.34 -4.82
CA TYR A 17 13.12 -6.99 -5.42
C TYR A 17 11.84 -6.58 -6.15
N ARG A 18 11.19 -7.51 -6.86
CA ARG A 18 9.89 -7.28 -7.49
C ARG A 18 8.83 -6.90 -6.45
N PHE A 19 8.76 -7.64 -5.35
CA PHE A 19 7.86 -7.32 -4.23
C PHE A 19 8.11 -5.91 -3.67
N LEU A 20 9.37 -5.56 -3.36
CA LEU A 20 9.73 -4.24 -2.84
C LEU A 20 9.35 -3.11 -3.80
N ALA A 21 9.58 -3.30 -5.10
CA ALA A 21 9.21 -2.33 -6.13
C ALA A 21 7.69 -2.12 -6.18
N LEU A 22 6.91 -3.21 -6.11
CA LEU A 22 5.46 -3.14 -6.11
C LEU A 22 4.90 -2.47 -4.85
N ILE A 23 5.44 -2.79 -3.67
CA ILE A 23 5.08 -2.12 -2.42
C ILE A 23 5.35 -0.63 -2.51
N LYS A 24 6.53 -0.22 -2.99
CA LYS A 24 6.84 1.20 -3.17
C LYS A 24 5.84 1.91 -4.08
N ARG A 25 5.38 1.25 -5.14
CA ARG A 25 4.40 1.82 -6.09
C ARG A 25 3.01 1.97 -5.47
N VAL A 26 2.57 1.00 -4.67
CA VAL A 26 1.23 1.01 -4.06
C VAL A 26 1.19 1.84 -2.78
N ALA A 27 2.16 1.67 -1.88
CA ALA A 27 2.20 2.30 -0.57
C ALA A 27 2.87 3.68 -0.56
N GLY A 28 3.64 4.02 -1.61
CA GLY A 28 4.46 5.23 -1.66
C GLY A 28 5.78 5.14 -0.86
N GLY A 29 5.98 4.07 -0.10
CA GLY A 29 7.16 3.83 0.72
C GLY A 29 7.36 2.35 1.05
N ILE A 30 8.56 2.00 1.55
CA ILE A 30 8.90 0.63 1.98
C ILE A 30 9.01 0.64 3.51
N TYR A 31 7.87 0.87 4.16
CA TYR A 31 7.76 0.90 5.61
C TYR A 31 6.86 -0.22 6.10
N VAL A 32 7.17 -0.74 7.28
CA VAL A 32 6.46 -1.87 7.89
C VAL A 32 4.98 -1.56 8.11
N ASP A 33 4.65 -0.36 8.58
CA ASP A 33 3.27 0.04 8.87
C ASP A 33 2.44 0.23 7.58
N ASP A 34 3.02 0.84 6.55
CA ASP A 34 2.35 0.99 5.26
C ASP A 34 2.13 -0.37 4.57
N THR A 35 3.11 -1.27 4.69
CA THR A 35 3.01 -2.64 4.15
C THR A 35 1.92 -3.43 4.86
N GLN A 36 1.81 -3.32 6.19
CA GLN A 36 0.70 -3.91 6.95
C GLN A 36 -0.65 -3.38 6.48
N TYR A 37 -0.76 -2.05 6.36
CA TYR A 37 -1.99 -1.39 5.97
C TYR A 37 -2.45 -1.79 4.57
N VAL A 38 -1.56 -1.71 3.59
CA VAL A 38 -1.85 -2.05 2.19
C VAL A 38 -2.17 -3.54 2.02
N LEU A 39 -1.42 -4.40 2.69
CA LEU A 39 -1.58 -5.84 2.49
C LEU A 39 -2.65 -6.48 3.38
N GLY A 40 -3.04 -5.81 4.47
CA GLY A 40 -3.94 -6.36 5.48
C GLY A 40 -3.31 -7.51 6.28
N VAL A 41 -2.01 -7.42 6.59
CA VAL A 41 -1.25 -8.50 7.26
C VAL A 41 -0.70 -8.05 8.61
N ALA A 42 -0.34 -9.02 9.45
CA ALA A 42 0.30 -8.75 10.73
C ALA A 42 1.69 -8.12 10.56
N LYS A 43 2.09 -7.26 11.52
CA LYS A 43 3.41 -6.61 11.57
C LYS A 43 4.58 -7.55 11.31
N ARG A 44 4.62 -8.69 12.03
CA ARG A 44 5.69 -9.68 11.89
C ARG A 44 5.77 -10.26 10.48
N THR A 45 4.63 -10.42 9.79
CA THR A 45 4.59 -10.89 8.40
C THR A 45 5.15 -9.84 7.46
N ALA A 46 4.76 -8.58 7.63
CA ALA A 46 5.32 -7.46 6.86
C ALA A 46 6.83 -7.34 7.06
N GLU A 47 7.33 -7.38 8.31
CA GLU A 47 8.76 -7.35 8.62
C GLU A 47 9.52 -8.51 7.95
N ARG A 48 8.96 -9.73 8.00
CA ARG A 48 9.57 -10.91 7.37
C ARG A 48 9.66 -10.76 5.85
N TRP A 49 8.58 -10.34 5.20
CA TRP A 49 8.55 -10.17 3.74
C TRP A 49 9.44 -9.02 3.27
N LEU A 50 9.45 -7.90 3.97
CA LEU A 50 10.38 -6.79 3.71
C LEU A 50 11.83 -7.18 3.98
N GLY A 51 12.05 -8.09 4.93
CA GLY A 51 13.35 -8.65 5.27
C GLY A 51 13.78 -9.83 4.40
N GLY A 52 13.16 -10.08 3.24
CA GLY A 52 13.63 -11.08 2.28
C GLY A 52 13.10 -12.51 2.48
N LYS A 53 12.10 -12.72 3.35
CA LYS A 53 11.39 -14.01 3.38
C LYS A 53 10.52 -14.16 2.13
N PRO A 54 10.33 -15.38 1.62
CA PRO A 54 9.47 -15.64 0.47
C PRO A 54 8.07 -15.06 0.66
N VAL A 55 7.59 -14.37 -0.37
CA VAL A 55 6.24 -13.79 -0.44
C VAL A 55 5.37 -14.70 -1.30
N PRO A 56 4.14 -15.04 -0.86
CA PRO A 56 3.25 -15.88 -1.67
C PRO A 56 2.88 -15.22 -3.01
N ASP A 57 2.85 -16.00 -4.09
CA ASP A 57 2.49 -15.50 -5.43
C ASP A 57 1.16 -14.73 -5.49
N PRO A 58 0.07 -15.15 -4.81
CA PRO A 58 -1.18 -14.39 -4.82
C PRO A 58 -1.04 -12.96 -4.25
N VAL A 59 -0.09 -12.73 -3.35
CA VAL A 59 0.20 -11.38 -2.82
C VAL A 59 0.88 -10.54 -3.88
N ILE A 60 1.83 -11.13 -4.62
CA ILE A 60 2.51 -10.47 -5.74
C ILE A 60 1.50 -10.13 -6.84
N GLU A 61 0.72 -11.10 -7.30
CA GLU A 61 -0.29 -10.91 -8.35
C GLU A 61 -1.30 -9.82 -8.00
N ARG A 62 -1.75 -9.77 -6.74
CA ARG A 62 -2.62 -8.69 -6.25
C ARG A 62 -1.94 -7.33 -6.40
N LEU A 63 -0.71 -7.20 -5.93
CA LEU A 63 0.04 -5.95 -6.01
C LEU A 63 0.29 -5.53 -7.46
N GLU A 64 0.54 -6.47 -8.37
CA GLU A 64 0.73 -6.18 -9.80
C GLU A 64 -0.52 -5.64 -10.47
N ARG A 65 -1.68 -6.19 -10.09
CA ARG A 65 -2.97 -5.70 -10.54
C ARG A 65 -3.28 -4.31 -9.97
N ASP A 66 -2.98 -4.10 -8.69
CA ASP A 66 -3.40 -2.89 -7.97
C ASP A 66 -2.44 -1.70 -8.25
N ALA A 67 -1.14 -1.95 -8.44
CA ALA A 67 -0.14 -0.91 -8.71
C ALA A 67 -0.50 0.07 -9.85
N PRO A 68 -0.87 -0.36 -11.07
CA PRO A 68 -1.24 0.57 -12.13
C PRO A 68 -2.49 1.40 -11.80
N LEU A 69 -3.42 0.84 -11.02
CA LEU A 69 -4.65 1.53 -10.60
C LEU A 69 -4.34 2.63 -9.58
N VAL A 70 -3.49 2.33 -8.59
CA VAL A 70 -3.06 3.30 -7.59
C VAL A 70 -2.24 4.42 -8.22
N GLU A 71 -1.37 4.10 -9.18
CA GLU A 71 -0.62 5.11 -9.91
C GLU A 71 -1.51 6.01 -10.77
N ALA A 72 -2.54 5.45 -11.40
CA ALA A 72 -3.54 6.24 -12.13
C ALA A 72 -4.30 7.17 -11.19
N PHE A 73 -4.78 6.65 -10.07
CA PHE A 73 -5.46 7.45 -9.05
C PHE A 73 -4.58 8.58 -8.49
N GLY A 74 -3.29 8.30 -8.26
CA GLY A 74 -2.31 9.29 -7.82
C GLY A 74 -2.13 10.44 -8.83
N ARG A 75 -2.11 10.13 -10.13
CA ARG A 75 -2.08 11.14 -11.19
C ARG A 75 -3.35 12.00 -11.20
N ASP A 76 -4.51 11.37 -11.12
CA ASP A 76 -5.80 12.07 -11.10
C ASP A 76 -5.90 13.03 -9.90
N LEU A 77 -5.47 12.58 -8.72
CA LEU A 77 -5.39 13.41 -7.52
C LEU A 77 -4.43 14.58 -7.70
N HIS A 78 -3.25 14.33 -8.28
CA HIS A 78 -2.28 15.39 -8.55
C HIS A 78 -2.87 16.47 -9.46
N ASP A 79 -3.57 16.08 -10.52
CA ASP A 79 -4.21 17.00 -11.46
C ASP A 79 -5.35 17.79 -10.81
N VAL A 80 -6.16 17.16 -9.95
CA VAL A 80 -7.20 17.86 -9.16
C VAL A 80 -6.57 18.89 -8.23
N VAL A 81 -5.55 18.50 -7.45
CA VAL A 81 -4.87 19.41 -6.53
C VAL A 81 -4.24 20.58 -7.28
N LYS A 82 -3.57 20.30 -8.41
CA LYS A 82 -2.95 21.32 -9.25
C LYS A 82 -3.97 22.34 -9.75
N ARG A 83 -5.09 21.90 -10.34
CA ARG A 83 -6.15 22.80 -10.82
C ARG A 83 -6.67 23.73 -9.72
N HIS A 84 -6.89 23.21 -8.52
CA HIS A 84 -7.40 24.02 -7.41
C HIS A 84 -6.34 24.99 -6.86
N ARG A 85 -5.08 24.56 -6.79
CA ARG A 85 -3.96 25.43 -6.43
C ARG A 85 -3.82 26.58 -7.41
N ASP A 86 -3.89 26.31 -8.71
CA ASP A 86 -3.79 27.32 -9.78
C ASP A 86 -4.97 28.30 -9.74
N ALA A 87 -6.14 27.86 -9.27
CA ALA A 87 -7.31 28.71 -9.00
C ALA A 87 -7.22 29.51 -7.67
N GLY A 88 -6.14 29.39 -6.92
CA GLY A 88 -5.90 30.13 -5.67
C GLY A 88 -6.51 29.50 -4.40
N LEU A 89 -6.96 28.25 -4.45
CA LEU A 89 -7.46 27.58 -3.25
C LEU A 89 -6.32 27.28 -2.27
N SER A 90 -6.50 27.66 -1.00
CA SER A 90 -5.52 27.37 0.04
C SER A 90 -5.36 25.86 0.27
N GLU A 91 -4.10 25.44 0.41
CA GLU A 91 -3.75 24.06 0.77
C GLU A 91 -4.44 23.59 2.05
N HIS A 92 -4.67 24.49 3.01
CA HIS A 92 -5.37 24.16 4.24
C HIS A 92 -6.80 23.65 3.98
N TYR A 93 -7.53 24.28 3.06
CA TYR A 93 -8.87 23.86 2.69
C TYR A 93 -8.87 22.54 1.91
N MET A 94 -7.89 22.35 1.02
CA MET A 94 -7.72 21.08 0.30
C MET A 94 -7.49 19.91 1.28
N ARG A 95 -6.56 20.08 2.23
CA ARG A 95 -6.31 19.09 3.29
C ARG A 95 -7.54 18.83 4.15
N LEU A 96 -8.29 19.87 4.52
CA LEU A 96 -9.55 19.71 5.27
C LEU A 96 -10.56 18.84 4.51
N ARG A 97 -10.77 19.12 3.22
CA ARG A 97 -11.69 18.35 2.38
C ARG A 97 -11.23 16.90 2.18
N MET A 98 -9.94 16.68 1.94
CA MET A 98 -9.38 15.31 1.84
C MET A 98 -9.59 14.52 3.13
N ARG A 99 -9.38 15.12 4.31
CA ARG A 99 -9.67 14.47 5.60
C ARG A 99 -11.15 14.13 5.78
N GLN A 100 -12.04 15.04 5.41
CA GLN A 100 -13.49 14.80 5.47
C GLN A 100 -13.89 13.63 4.56
N TYR A 101 -13.34 13.60 3.34
CA TYR A 101 -13.61 12.53 2.39
C TYR A 101 -13.06 11.17 2.86
N ALA A 102 -11.84 11.14 3.40
CA ALA A 102 -11.25 9.93 3.97
C ALA A 102 -12.12 9.35 5.10
N LYS A 103 -12.74 10.21 5.92
CA LYS A 103 -13.70 9.77 6.94
C LYS A 103 -14.90 9.07 6.34
N THR A 104 -15.45 9.59 5.24
CA THR A 104 -16.56 8.94 4.51
C THR A 104 -16.17 7.55 4.03
N LEU A 105 -14.98 7.39 3.43
CA LEU A 105 -14.49 6.07 2.99
C LEU A 105 -14.39 5.07 4.15
N SER A 106 -14.04 5.53 5.36
CA SER A 106 -13.94 4.67 6.55
C SER A 106 -15.29 4.32 7.19
N GLU A 107 -16.33 5.13 7.00
CA GLU A 107 -17.67 4.93 7.58
C GLU A 107 -18.55 4.00 6.73
N THR A 108 -18.28 3.90 5.43
CA THR A 108 -18.95 2.98 4.49
C THR A 108 -18.22 1.64 4.38
N ALA A 109 -17.92 0.97 5.50
CA ALA A 109 -17.78 -0.48 5.42
C ALA A 109 -19.19 -1.05 5.17
N PRO A 110 -19.45 -1.87 4.13
CA PRO A 110 -20.69 -2.62 4.07
C PRO A 110 -20.77 -3.46 5.36
N LYS A 111 -21.88 -3.34 6.09
CA LYS A 111 -22.21 -4.24 7.19
C LYS A 111 -22.65 -5.57 6.58
N ASP A 112 -21.73 -6.32 5.97
CA ASP A 112 -22.05 -7.62 5.41
C ASP A 112 -21.45 -8.71 6.30
N GLY A 113 -22.33 -9.27 7.13
CA GLY A 113 -22.08 -10.37 8.06
C GLY A 113 -23.27 -10.64 8.98
N GLU A 114 -24.49 -10.65 8.44
CA GLU A 114 -25.55 -11.58 8.87
C GLU A 114 -25.46 -12.84 7.99
#